data_AF-A0A2D2C0E9-F1
#
_entry.id   AF-A0A2D2C0E9-F1
#
_cell.length_a   1.000
_cell.length_b   1.000
_cell.length_c   1.000
_cell.angle_alpha   90.00
_cell.angle_beta   90.00
_cell.angle_gamma   90.00
#
_symmetry.space_group_name_H-M   'P 1'
#
loop_
_entity.id
_entity.type
_entity.pdbx_description
1 polymer ?
#
loop_
_entity_poly.entity_id
_entity_poly.type
_entity_poly.pdbx_seq_one_letter_code
_entity_poly.pdbx_strand_id
1 'polypeptide(L)'
;MLCPGNGQGERSLWAAVLTTAISDAIRGRPGSLDQMAADRWLRSGTDMLEVASLAGVDGRTVRARYLAGMINPDLLHTTRRASMEAAE
;
A
#
# COMPACT_ATOMS: atom_id res chain seq x y z
N MET A 1 19.94 -26.24 8.03
CA MET A 1 20.38 -25.04 7.30
C MET A 1 19.14 -24.40 6.71
N LEU A 2 18.54 -23.44 7.43
CA LEU A 2 17.35 -22.74 6.96
C LEU A 2 17.84 -21.69 5.96
N CYS A 3 17.45 -21.83 4.69
CA CYS A 3 17.67 -20.79 3.71
C CYS A 3 17.05 -19.49 4.25
N PRO A 4 17.77 -18.35 4.26
CA PRO A 4 17.14 -17.08 4.60
C PRO A 4 16.04 -16.87 3.55
N GLY A 5 14.78 -17.00 3.97
CA GLY A 5 13.66 -16.69 3.11
C GLY A 5 13.88 -15.27 2.62
N ASN A 6 14.12 -15.10 1.32
CA ASN A 6 14.25 -13.78 0.70
C ASN A 6 13.07 -12.95 1.22
N GLY A 7 13.32 -11.82 1.89
CA GLY A 7 12.30 -10.92 2.49
C GLY A 7 11.27 -10.34 1.50
N GLN A 8 11.14 -10.96 0.35
CA GLN A 8 10.13 -10.79 -0.68
C GLN A 8 8.72 -11.09 -0.18
N GLY A 9 8.51 -12.13 0.64
CA GLY A 9 7.20 -12.41 1.23
C GLY A 9 6.73 -11.29 2.17
N GLU A 10 7.63 -10.81 3.03
CA GLU A 10 7.39 -9.68 3.93
C GLU A 10 7.15 -8.38 3.14
N ARG A 11 7.97 -8.10 2.12
CA ARG A 11 7.76 -6.95 1.22
C ARG A 11 6.41 -6.98 0.53
N SER A 12 5.98 -8.14 0.02
CA SER A 12 4.68 -8.29 -0.63
C SER A 12 3.52 -8.02 0.34
N LEU A 13 3.63 -8.44 1.59
CA LEU A 13 2.64 -8.14 2.63
C LEU A 13 2.54 -6.62 2.85
N TRP A 14 3.67 -5.94 3.05
CA TRP A 14 3.67 -4.50 3.27
C TRP A 14 3.21 -3.71 2.05
N ALA A 15 3.53 -4.18 0.84
CA ALA A 15 2.99 -3.63 -0.40
C ALA A 15 1.46 -3.80 -0.49
N ALA A 16 0.92 -4.95 -0.04
CA ALA A 16 -0.51 -5.18 0.04
C ALA A 16 -1.20 -4.24 1.04
N VAL A 17 -0.61 -4.01 2.22
CA VAL A 17 -1.11 -3.04 3.21
C VAL A 17 -1.22 -1.64 2.60
N LEU A 18 -0.16 -1.17 1.94
CA LEU A 18 -0.18 0.13 1.24
C LEU A 18 -1.25 0.18 0.15
N THR A 19 -1.36 -0.87 -0.65
CA THR A 19 -2.32 -0.97 -1.76
C THR A 19 -3.76 -0.91 -1.22
N THR A 20 -4.04 -1.62 -0.14
CA THR A 20 -5.35 -1.62 0.53
C THR A 20 -5.69 -0.24 1.05
N ALA A 21 -4.79 0.42 1.79
CA ALA A 21 -5.06 1.76 2.30
C ALA A 21 -5.33 2.77 1.17
N ILE A 22 -4.56 2.72 0.08
CA ILE A 22 -4.80 3.58 -1.08
C ILE A 22 -6.17 3.26 -1.71
N SER A 23 -6.52 1.98 -1.82
CA SER A 23 -7.83 1.56 -2.32
C SER A 23 -8.97 2.05 -1.43
N ASP A 24 -8.85 1.93 -0.11
CA ASP A 24 -9.87 2.37 0.84
C ASP A 24 -10.03 3.89 0.81
N ALA A 25 -8.94 4.63 0.66
CA ALA A 25 -8.98 6.08 0.59
C ALA A 25 -9.63 6.60 -0.72
N ILE A 26 -9.39 5.93 -1.85
CA ILE A 26 -9.87 6.35 -3.18
C ILE A 26 -11.25 5.78 -3.53
N ARG A 27 -11.48 4.49 -3.24
CA ARG A 27 -12.68 3.72 -3.62
C ARG A 27 -13.60 3.40 -2.46
N GLY A 28 -13.16 3.65 -1.22
CA GLY A 28 -14.00 3.46 -0.05
C GLY A 28 -15.27 4.29 -0.13
N ARG A 29 -16.31 3.84 0.57
CA ARG A 29 -17.58 4.56 0.64
C ARG A 29 -17.31 5.98 1.17
N PRO A 30 -17.72 7.05 0.45
CA PRO A 30 -17.50 8.42 0.90
C PRO A 30 -18.04 8.64 2.31
N GLY A 31 -17.21 9.17 3.21
CA GLY A 31 -17.56 9.42 4.60
C GLY A 31 -17.59 8.17 5.50
N SER A 32 -17.17 6.99 5.02
CA SER A 32 -16.94 5.85 5.91
C SER A 32 -15.70 6.07 6.77
N LEU A 33 -15.70 5.45 7.95
CA LEU A 33 -14.57 5.50 8.88
C LEU A 33 -13.30 4.95 8.22
N ASP A 34 -13.41 3.86 7.46
CA ASP A 34 -12.27 3.25 6.78
C ASP A 34 -11.66 4.19 5.72
N GLN A 35 -12.50 4.86 4.93
CA GLN A 35 -12.05 5.81 3.90
C GLN A 35 -11.36 7.02 4.54
N MET A 36 -11.94 7.58 5.61
CA MET A 36 -11.37 8.73 6.31
C MET A 36 -10.09 8.37 7.06
N ALA A 37 -10.02 7.18 7.67
CA ALA A 37 -8.84 6.69 8.35
C ALA A 37 -7.69 6.45 7.37
N ALA A 38 -7.96 5.82 6.23
CA ALA A 38 -6.99 5.58 5.19
C ALA A 38 -6.47 6.89 4.55
N ASP A 39 -7.36 7.85 4.26
CA ASP A 39 -6.97 9.16 3.75
C ASP A 39 -6.06 9.89 4.75
N ARG A 40 -6.44 9.93 6.03
CA ARG A 40 -5.61 10.54 7.09
C ARG A 40 -4.24 9.87 7.18
N TRP A 41 -4.18 8.55 7.14
CA TRP A 41 -2.93 7.79 7.23
C TRP A 41 -1.99 8.09 6.05
N LEU A 42 -2.52 8.12 4.82
CA LEU A 42 -1.73 8.45 3.62
C LEU A 42 -1.23 9.89 3.63
N ARG A 43 -2.04 10.84 4.12
CA ARG A 43 -1.68 12.26 4.21
C ARG A 43 -0.62 12.54 5.27
N SER A 44 -0.75 11.98 6.47
CA SER A 44 0.04 12.40 7.63
C SER A 44 0.51 11.29 8.57
N GLY A 45 0.20 10.02 8.30
CA GLY A 45 0.67 8.90 9.11
C GLY A 45 2.19 8.81 9.14
N THR A 46 2.80 8.82 10.33
CA THR A 46 4.27 8.76 10.46
C THR A 46 4.79 7.38 10.07
N ASP A 47 4.07 6.35 10.48
CA ASP A 47 4.29 4.93 10.22
C ASP A 47 4.08 4.53 8.75
N MET A 48 3.33 5.32 7.98
CA MET A 48 3.15 5.09 6.54
C MET A 48 4.49 5.04 5.77
N LEU A 49 5.45 5.87 6.16
CA LEU A 49 6.79 5.88 5.53
C LEU A 49 7.59 4.62 5.89
N GLU A 50 7.42 4.10 7.10
CA GLU A 50 8.05 2.85 7.53
C GLU A 50 7.45 1.66 6.77
N VAL A 51 6.11 1.61 6.64
CA VAL A 51 5.43 0.59 5.83
C VAL A 51 5.89 0.65 4.37
N ALA A 52 6.07 1.84 3.80
CA ALA A 52 6.61 1.99 2.46
C ALA A 52 8.05 1.48 2.34
N SER A 53 8.90 1.79 3.31
CA SER A 53 10.26 1.25 3.36
C SER A 53 10.26 -0.28 3.45
N LEU A 54 9.37 -0.87 4.27
CA LEU A 54 9.22 -2.31 4.41
C LEU A 54 8.65 -2.98 3.14
N ALA A 55 7.82 -2.26 2.38
CA ALA A 55 7.36 -2.67 1.05
C ALA A 55 8.42 -2.49 -0.05
N GLY A 56 9.56 -1.86 0.26
CA GLY A 56 10.61 -1.57 -0.72
C GLY A 56 10.27 -0.45 -1.71
N VAL A 57 9.38 0.48 -1.34
CA VAL A 57 8.96 1.61 -2.18
C VAL A 57 9.29 2.95 -1.50
N ASP A 58 9.48 4.00 -2.30
CA ASP A 58 9.69 5.34 -1.77
C ASP A 58 8.37 5.93 -1.26
N GLY A 59 8.18 5.90 0.07
CA GLY A 59 6.99 6.42 0.73
C GLY A 59 6.75 7.92 0.54
N ARG A 60 7.81 8.73 0.35
CA ARG A 60 7.65 10.17 0.07
C ARG A 60 7.08 10.38 -1.31
N THR A 61 7.57 9.63 -2.29
CA THR A 61 7.02 9.62 -3.65
C THR A 61 5.57 9.13 -3.66
N VAL A 62 5.26 8.05 -2.93
CA VAL A 62 3.87 7.56 -2.78
C VAL A 62 2.96 8.65 -2.22
N ARG A 63 3.35 9.31 -1.11
CA ARG A 63 2.58 10.39 -0.50
C ARG A 63 2.39 11.57 -1.46
N ALA A 64 3.45 12.01 -2.12
CA ALA A 64 3.39 13.13 -3.06
C ALA A 64 2.42 12.83 -4.21
N ARG A 65 2.47 11.62 -4.77
CA ARG A 65 1.55 11.19 -5.83
C ARG A 65 0.11 11.06 -5.33
N TYR A 66 -0.09 10.55 -4.12
CA TYR A 66 -1.41 10.46 -3.50
C TYR A 66 -2.03 11.86 -3.32
N LEU A 67 -1.28 12.79 -2.70
CA LEU A 67 -1.72 14.17 -2.47
C LEU A 67 -2.01 14.92 -3.77
N ALA A 68 -1.28 14.62 -4.84
CA ALA A 68 -1.50 15.18 -6.17
C ALA A 68 -2.64 14.50 -6.95
N GLY A 69 -3.30 13.49 -6.40
CA GLY A 69 -4.34 12.72 -7.10
C GLY A 69 -3.81 11.90 -8.29
N MET A 70 -2.51 11.62 -8.32
CA MET A 70 -1.83 10.96 -9.44
C MET A 70 -1.71 9.44 -9.27
N ILE A 71 -2.36 8.85 -8.26
CA ILE A 71 -2.39 7.40 -8.10
C ILE A 71 -3.59 6.85 -8.89
N ASN A 72 -3.31 6.06 -9.92
CA ASN A 72 -4.34 5.37 -10.67
C ASN A 72 -4.80 4.13 -9.86
N PRO A 73 -6.05 4.10 -9.39
CA PRO A 73 -6.54 3.02 -8.56
C PRO A 73 -6.74 1.71 -9.32
N ASP A 74 -6.85 1.73 -10.66
CA ASP A 74 -6.98 0.50 -11.46
C ASP A 74 -5.67 -0.29 -11.54
N LEU A 75 -4.53 0.38 -11.41
CA LEU A 75 -3.21 -0.28 -11.39
C LEU A 75 -2.94 -1.01 -10.07
N LEU A 76 -3.63 -0.63 -8.98
CA LEU A 76 -3.48 -1.24 -7.65
C LEU A 76 -4.00 -2.68 -7.59
N HIS A 77 -5.00 -3.01 -8.43
CA HIS A 77 -5.60 -4.35 -8.46
C HIS A 77 -4.77 -5.38 -9.23
N THR A 78 -4.05 -4.96 -10.26
CA THR A 78 -3.13 -5.83 -10.99
C THR A 78 -2.03 -6.35 -10.08
N THR A 79 -1.51 -5.49 -9.19
CA THR A 79 -0.51 -5.86 -8.19
C THR A 79 -1.08 -6.85 -7.16
N ARG A 80 -2.30 -6.63 -6.66
CA ARG A 80 -2.94 -7.53 -5.68
C ARG A 80 -3.20 -8.94 -6.22
N ARG A 81 -3.65 -9.07 -7.48
CA ARG A 81 -3.82 -10.40 -8.10
C ARG A 81 -2.48 -11.11 -8.27
N ALA A 82 -1.47 -10.40 -8.78
CA ALA A 82 -0.14 -10.95 -8.97
C ALA A 82 0.52 -11.39 -7.65
N SER A 83 0.31 -10.67 -6.54
CA SER A 83 0.81 -11.07 -5.22
C SER A 83 0.09 -12.27 -4.63
N MET A 84 -1.17 -12.51 -5.00
CA MET A 84 -1.94 -13.67 -4.57
C MET A 84 -1.52 -14.92 -5.35
N GLU A 85 -1.34 -14.79 -6.66
CA GLU A 85 -0.85 -15.87 -7.54
C GLU A 85 0.62 -16.25 -7.27
N ALA A 86 1.44 -15.33 -6.76
CA ALA A 86 2.83 -15.59 -6.40
C ALA A 86 3.03 -16.25 -5.01
N ALA A 87 1.94 -16.42 -4.25
CA ALA A 87 1.95 -17.06 -2.93
C ALA A 87 1.41 -18.51 -2.96
N GLU A 88 1.07 -19.02 -4.15
CA GLU A 88 0.55 -20.37 -4.41
C GLU A 88 1.63 -21.37 -4.87
#